data_AF-A0A150J4Y9-F1
#
_entry.id   AF-A0A150J4Y9-F1
#
_cell.length_a   1.000
_cell.length_b   1.000
_cell.length_c   1.000
_cell.angle_alpha   90.00
_cell.angle_beta   90.00
_cell.angle_gamma   90.00
#
_symmetry.space_group_name_H-M   'P 1'
#
loop_
_entity.id
_entity.type
_entity.pdbx_description
1 polymer ?
#
loop_
_entity_poly.entity_id
_entity_poly.type
_entity_poly.pdbx_seq_one_letter_code
_entity_poly.pdbx_strand_id
1 'polypeptide(L)'
;MKYLDNRNSYIYISPKYYTDARGTLMKLISVQIPEAYMNGLDELVNYGYFPNKSEAIRSAIRDMLKNELGGFRSLRNEGISEKIR
;
A
#
# COMPACT_ATOMS: atom_id res chain seq x y z
N MET A 1 4.36 -12.87 -8.73
CA MET A 1 4.56 -12.14 -10.01
C MET A 1 6.06 -12.01 -10.21
N LYS A 2 6.60 -12.55 -11.32
CA LYS A 2 8.05 -12.58 -11.59
C LYS A 2 8.41 -11.34 -12.42
N TYR A 3 9.42 -10.57 -12.02
CA TYR A 3 9.97 -9.50 -12.85
C TYR A 3 11.48 -9.70 -13.02
N LEU A 4 11.98 -9.39 -14.22
CA LEU A 4 13.37 -9.46 -14.60
C LEU A 4 14.03 -8.11 -14.31
N ASP A 5 15.08 -8.08 -13.49
CA ASP A 5 16.03 -6.98 -13.46
C ASP A 5 17.11 -7.22 -14.54
N ASN A 6 17.73 -6.14 -15.03
CA ASN A 6 18.70 -6.03 -16.12
C ASN A 6 20.02 -6.80 -15.85
N ARG A 7 20.07 -7.55 -14.75
CA ARG A 7 21.13 -8.46 -14.33
C ARG A 7 20.53 -9.82 -13.93
N ASN A 8 19.80 -10.48 -14.83
CA ASN A 8 19.37 -11.89 -14.82
C ASN A 8 19.40 -12.61 -13.44
N SER A 9 18.73 -12.05 -12.44
CA SER A 9 18.64 -12.63 -11.10
C SER A 9 17.18 -12.52 -10.65
N TYR A 10 16.56 -13.68 -10.45
CA TYR A 10 15.17 -13.79 -10.03
C TYR A 10 15.06 -13.34 -8.57
N ILE A 11 14.56 -12.13 -8.33
CA ILE A 11 14.29 -11.67 -6.97
C ILE A 11 12.93 -12.23 -6.55
N TYR A 12 12.94 -13.32 -5.77
CA TYR A 12 11.76 -13.81 -5.07
C TYR A 12 11.45 -12.84 -3.91
N ILE A 13 10.64 -11.82 -4.16
CA ILE A 13 10.10 -10.98 -3.08
C ILE A 13 8.95 -11.74 -2.40
N SER A 14 9.28 -12.53 -1.38
CA SER A 14 8.32 -12.95 -0.36
C SER A 14 7.56 -11.72 0.13
N PRO A 15 6.21 -11.71 0.18
CA PRO A 15 5.48 -10.55 0.67
C PRO A 15 5.87 -10.31 2.13
N LYS A 16 6.68 -9.29 2.38
CA LYS A 16 6.99 -8.87 3.75
C LYS A 16 5.75 -8.17 4.28
N TYR A 17 4.99 -8.89 5.09
CA TYR A 17 3.92 -8.33 5.88
C TYR A 17 4.53 -7.67 7.12
N TYR A 18 4.03 -6.48 7.47
CA TYR A 18 4.37 -5.78 8.70
C TYR A 18 3.10 -5.54 9.50
N THR A 19 3.23 -5.51 10.81
CA THR A 19 2.12 -5.18 11.70
C THR A 19 2.20 -3.70 12.02
N ASP A 20 1.11 -2.95 11.83
CA ASP A 20 1.06 -1.56 12.29
C ASP A 20 0.93 -1.49 13.83
N ALA A 21 1.00 -0.27 14.40
CA ALA A 21 0.88 -0.06 15.84
C ALA A 21 -0.47 -0.53 16.44
N ARG A 22 -1.48 -0.81 15.61
CA ARG A 22 -2.81 -1.27 16.00
C ARG A 22 -2.98 -2.78 15.85
N GLY A 23 -1.96 -3.51 15.40
CA GLY A 23 -2.05 -4.95 15.15
C GLY A 23 -2.55 -5.32 13.75
N THR A 24 -2.72 -4.36 12.83
CA THR A 24 -3.22 -4.63 11.49
C THR A 24 -2.10 -5.11 10.58
N LEU A 25 -2.32 -6.23 9.87
CA LEU A 25 -1.40 -6.75 8.88
C LEU A 25 -1.37 -5.85 7.64
N MET A 26 -0.19 -5.37 7.30
CA MET A 26 0.05 -4.49 6.17
C MET A 26 1.05 -5.14 5.22
N LYS A 27 0.91 -4.87 3.93
CA LYS A 27 1.79 -5.39 2.88
C LYS A 27 2.74 -4.30 2.41
N LEU A 28 4.04 -4.58 2.36
CA LEU A 28 5.01 -3.68 1.73
C LEU A 28 4.77 -3.62 0.22
N ILE A 29 4.57 -2.42 -0.31
CA ILE A 29 4.44 -2.15 -1.74
C ILE A 29 5.46 -1.09 -2.14
N SER A 30 6.04 -1.23 -3.33
CA SER A 30 6.85 -0.20 -3.98
C SER A 30 6.02 0.40 -5.10
N VAL A 31 5.94 1.73 -5.16
CA VAL A 31 5.18 2.48 -6.17
C VAL A 31 6.09 3.56 -6.75
N GLN A 32 6.06 3.72 -8.08
CA GLN A 32 6.73 4.82 -8.75
C GLN A 32 5.75 5.98 -8.91
N ILE A 33 6.14 7.16 -8.45
CA ILE A 33 5.36 8.40 -8.58
C ILE A 33 6.27 9.55 -8.99
N PRO A 34 5.76 10.57 -9.71
CA PRO A 34 6.51 11.78 -10.03
C PRO A 34 7.03 12.49 -8.77
N GLU A 35 8.19 13.13 -8.89
CA GLU A 35 8.84 13.84 -7.78
C GLU A 35 7.96 14.94 -7.19
N ALA A 36 7.20 15.65 -8.03
CA ALA A 36 6.26 16.68 -7.57
C ALA A 36 5.25 16.15 -6.54
N TYR A 37 4.78 14.89 -6.69
CA TYR A 37 3.85 14.28 -5.73
C TYR A 37 4.56 13.85 -4.45
N MET A 38 5.82 13.43 -4.55
CA MET A 38 6.64 13.14 -3.37
C MET A 38 6.84 14.41 -2.52
N ASN A 39 7.12 15.54 -3.17
CA ASN A 39 7.31 16.82 -2.49
C ASN A 39 6.02 17.29 -1.81
N GLY A 40 4.87 17.19 -2.50
CA GLY A 40 3.58 17.50 -1.89
C GLY A 40 3.28 16.59 -0.68
N LEU A 41 3.68 15.32 -0.72
CA LEU A 41 3.53 14.40 0.40
C LEU A 41 4.44 14.77 1.59
N ASP A 42 5.66 15.22 1.31
CA ASP A 42 6.58 15.73 2.31
C ASP A 42 6.05 16.98 3.00
N GLU A 43 5.47 17.91 2.24
CA GLU A 43 4.82 19.09 2.80
C GLU A 43 3.67 18.70 3.74
N LEU A 44 2.80 17.77 3.33
CA LEU A 44 1.69 17.31 4.17
C LEU A 44 2.16 16.71 5.50
N VAL A 45 3.27 15.96 5.48
CA VAL A 45 3.87 15.41 6.70
C VAL A 45 4.53 16.50 7.54
N ASN A 46 5.24 17.43 6.90
CA ASN A 46 5.92 18.53 7.59
C ASN A 46 4.94 19.49 8.28
N TYR A 47 3.79 19.74 7.66
CA TYR A 47 2.70 20.50 8.28
C TYR A 47 1.96 19.73 9.40
N GLY A 48 2.28 18.45 9.61
CA GLY A 48 1.69 17.62 10.67
C GLY A 48 0.30 17.08 10.36
N TYR A 49 -0.19 17.18 9.13
CA TYR A 49 -1.48 16.58 8.73
C TYR A 49 -1.45 15.05 8.81
N PHE A 50 -0.29 14.47 8.50
CA PHE A 50 -0.07 13.03 8.57
C PHE A 50 1.24 12.71 9.29
N PRO A 51 1.29 11.61 10.08
CA PRO A 51 2.49 11.25 10.81
C PRO A 51 3.64 10.79 9.91
N ASN A 52 3.33 10.26 8.72
CA ASN A 52 4.30 9.85 7.72
C ASN A 52 3.67 9.74 6.33
N LYS A 53 4.53 9.64 5.32
CA LYS A 53 4.16 9.50 3.91
C LYS A 53 3.24 8.30 3.67
N SER A 54 3.54 7.16 4.29
CA SER A 54 2.76 5.93 4.14
C SER A 54 1.34 6.09 4.67
N GLU A 55 1.13 6.84 5.75
CA GLU A 55 -0.20 7.09 6.31
C GLU A 55 -1.03 8.02 5.41
N ALA A 56 -0.40 9.07 4.89
CA ALA A 56 -1.04 9.95 3.91
C ALA A 56 -1.50 9.18 2.66
N ILE A 57 -0.62 8.32 2.10
CA ILE A 57 -0.97 7.46 0.97
C ILE A 57 -2.11 6.49 1.34
N ARG A 58 -2.05 5.85 2.51
CA ARG A 58 -3.11 4.93 2.98
C ARG A 58 -4.45 5.64 3.14
N SER A 59 -4.47 6.88 3.64
CA SER A 59 -5.70 7.66 3.75
C SER A 59 -6.26 8.01 2.38
N ALA A 60 -5.42 8.52 1.46
CA ALA A 60 -5.85 8.84 0.10
C ALA A 60 -6.47 7.63 -0.61
N ILE A 61 -5.83 6.45 -0.50
CA ILE A 61 -6.36 5.20 -1.07
C ILE A 61 -7.66 4.80 -0.39
N ARG A 62 -7.76 4.90 0.94
CA ARG A 62 -9.00 4.59 1.68
C ARG A 62 -10.15 5.45 1.21
N ASP A 63 -9.92 6.76 1.08
CA ASP A 63 -10.95 7.72 0.71
C ASP A 63 -11.37 7.53 -0.74
N MET A 64 -10.41 7.30 -1.64
CA MET A 64 -10.67 6.90 -3.03
C MET A 64 -11.55 5.64 -3.10
N LEU A 65 -11.17 4.56 -2.40
CA LEU A 65 -11.94 3.30 -2.41
C LEU A 65 -13.34 3.48 -1.80
N LYS A 66 -13.49 4.32 -0.78
CA LYS A 66 -14.79 4.60 -0.17
C LYS A 66 -15.70 5.33 -1.15
N ASN A 67 -15.17 6.28 -1.91
CA ASN A 67 -15.92 7.08 -2.86
C ASN A 67 -16.30 6.25 -4.11
N GLU A 68 -15.36 5.47 -4.65
CA GLU A 68 -15.57 4.73 -5.90
C GLU A 68 -16.35 3.42 -5.70
N LEU A 69 -16.10 2.71 -4.59
CA LEU A 69 -16.67 1.37 -4.34
C LEU A 69 -17.70 1.33 -3.22
N GLY A 70 -18.08 2.49 -2.64
CA GLY A 70 -19.01 2.58 -1.53
C GLY A 70 -18.49 1.99 -0.21
N GLY A 71 -17.21 1.62 -0.13
CA GLY A 71 -16.54 1.16 1.07
C GLY A 71 -15.79 -0.18 0.93
N PHE A 72 -14.86 -0.43 1.85
CA PHE A 72 -13.94 -1.58 1.81
C PHE A 72 -14.61 -2.96 2.02
N ARG A 73 -15.87 -2.98 2.47
CA ARG A 73 -16.60 -4.22 2.84
C ARG A 73 -16.75 -5.19 1.67
N SER A 74 -16.78 -4.69 0.43
CA SER A 74 -17.02 -5.55 -0.74
C SER A 74 -15.81 -6.42 -1.14
N LEU A 75 -14.59 -6.12 -0.69
CA LEU A 75 -13.37 -6.82 -1.12
C LEU A 75 -12.93 -7.97 -0.20
N ARG A 76 -13.63 -8.21 0.92
CA ARG A 76 -13.29 -9.28 1.87
C ARG A 76 -13.72 -10.69 1.39
N ASN A 77 -14.53 -10.79 0.33
CA ASN A 77 -15.18 -12.05 -0.04
C ASN A 77 -14.53 -12.85 -1.19
N GLU A 78 -13.47 -12.38 -1.86
CA GLU A 78 -13.02 -13.04 -3.11
C GLU A 78 -11.61 -13.63 -3.16
N GLY A 79 -10.86 -13.81 -2.06
CA GLY A 79 -9.51 -14.35 -2.28
C GLY A 79 -8.66 -14.86 -1.14
N ILE A 80 -9.20 -15.09 0.06
CA ILE A 80 -8.40 -15.66 1.16
C ILE A 80 -8.94 -17.02 1.64
N SER A 81 -10.19 -17.38 1.33
CA SER A 81 -10.81 -18.65 1.74
C SER A 81 -10.39 -19.85 0.86
N GLU A 82 -10.25 -19.69 -0.46
CA GLU A 82 -9.97 -20.80 -1.38
C GLU A 82 -8.53 -21.35 -1.36
N LYS A 83 -7.61 -20.85 -0.52
CA LYS A 83 -6.20 -21.31 -0.49
C LYS A 83 -5.78 -22.05 0.78
N ILE A 84 -6.73 -22.37 1.66
CA ILE A 84 -6.51 -23.22 2.84
C ILE A 84 -7.31 -24.53 2.74
N ARG A 85 -7.57 -25.03 1.52
CA ARG A 85 -8.08 -26.37 1.27
C ARG A 85 -7.17 -27.14 0.33
#